data_AF-A0A3C2CUP5-F1
#
_entry.id   AF-A0A3C2CUP5-F1
#
_cell.length_a   1.000
_cell.length_b   1.000
_cell.length_c   1.000
_cell.angle_alpha   90.00
_cell.angle_beta   90.00
_cell.angle_gamma   90.00
#
_symmetry.space_group_name_H-M   'P 1'
#
loop_
_entity.id
_entity.type
_entity.pdbx_description
1 polymer ?
#
loop_
_entity_poly.entity_id
_entity_poly.type
_entity_poly.pdbx_seq_one_letter_code
_entity_poly.pdbx_strand_id
1 'polypeptide(L)'
;MPSRMSLFNKEMIKQVGRSVGWISVLYFLGLLFAVPLRIMMTFTDQNFRYFTPIESLFKFDFGLQIILFVSVPVLIAVFLFRFLHVKQAADLMHSMPVKREKIYHFYTITGLLYLIIPVLLIALITSGIHGLYQLDLYF
;
A
#
# COMPACT_ATOMS: atom_id res chain seq x y z
N MET A 1 -40.76 9.48 0.88
CA MET A 1 -39.59 10.06 1.59
C MET A 1 -38.38 9.92 0.67
N PRO A 2 -37.70 10.99 0.24
CA PRO A 2 -36.55 10.85 -0.63
C PRO A 2 -35.35 10.42 0.22
N SER A 3 -34.92 9.17 0.08
CA SER A 3 -33.65 8.69 0.61
C SER A 3 -32.54 9.49 -0.04
N ARG A 4 -31.89 10.39 0.72
CA ARG A 4 -30.66 11.05 0.27
C ARG A 4 -29.57 9.98 0.18
N MET A 5 -29.48 9.34 -0.98
CA MET A 5 -28.37 8.47 -1.30
C MET A 5 -27.10 9.32 -1.39
N SER A 6 -26.39 9.43 -0.28
CA SER A 6 -25.01 9.90 -0.29
C SER A 6 -24.24 9.02 -1.27
N LEU A 7 -23.66 9.64 -2.29
CA LEU A 7 -22.83 9.01 -3.32
C LEU A 7 -21.64 8.24 -2.72
N PHE A 8 -21.30 8.54 -1.45
CA PHE A 8 -20.41 7.77 -0.62
C PHE A 8 -21.23 7.00 0.42
N ASN A 9 -21.46 5.72 0.14
CA ASN A 9 -22.04 4.83 1.14
C ASN A 9 -20.92 4.43 2.11
N LYS A 10 -20.91 5.02 3.30
CA LYS A 10 -19.91 4.77 4.37
C LYS A 10 -19.73 3.27 4.64
N GLU A 11 -20.79 2.50 4.45
CA GLU A 11 -20.79 1.06 4.60
C GLU A 11 -19.90 0.35 3.57
N MET A 12 -19.83 0.83 2.32
CA MET A 12 -18.93 0.27 1.30
C MET A 12 -17.45 0.49 1.67
N ILE A 13 -17.10 1.69 2.15
CA ILE A 13 -15.73 1.97 2.62
C ILE A 13 -15.39 1.06 3.81
N LYS A 14 -16.29 0.95 4.78
CA LYS A 14 -16.09 0.11 5.97
C LYS A 14 -15.95 -1.37 5.60
N GLN A 15 -16.73 -1.84 4.64
CA GLN A 15 -16.64 -3.21 4.11
C GLN A 15 -15.29 -3.46 3.44
N VAL A 16 -14.87 -2.59 2.53
CA VAL A 16 -13.58 -2.71 1.82
C VAL A 16 -12.39 -2.60 2.78
N GLY A 17 -12.45 -1.67 3.73
CA GLY A 17 -11.40 -1.51 4.73
C GLY A 17 -11.24 -2.74 5.63
N ARG A 18 -12.35 -3.42 5.96
CA ARG A 18 -12.30 -4.68 6.72
C ARG A 18 -11.80 -5.87 5.89
N SER A 19 -12.07 -5.90 4.58
CA SER A 19 -11.68 -7.03 3.74
C SER A 19 -10.25 -6.94 3.23
N VAL A 20 -9.79 -5.76 2.81
CA VAL A 20 -8.49 -5.57 2.12
C VAL A 20 -7.54 -4.66 2.90
N GLY A 21 -8.04 -3.87 3.85
CA GLY A 21 -7.22 -2.89 4.58
C GLY A 21 -6.03 -3.50 5.33
N TRP A 22 -6.17 -4.72 5.86
CA TRP A 22 -5.07 -5.43 6.52
C TRP A 22 -3.89 -5.75 5.58
N ILE A 23 -4.15 -5.96 4.28
CA ILE A 23 -3.11 -6.22 3.28
C ILE A 23 -2.24 -4.98 3.11
N SER A 24 -2.86 -3.79 3.09
CA SER A 24 -2.13 -2.52 3.01
C SER A 24 -1.27 -2.27 4.25
N VAL A 25 -1.76 -2.66 5.44
CA VAL A 25 -0.97 -2.60 6.68
C VAL A 25 0.24 -3.53 6.62
N LEU A 26 0.06 -4.78 6.18
CA LEU A 26 1.18 -5.71 6.01
C LEU A 26 2.18 -5.23 4.96
N TYR A 27 1.70 -4.63 3.87
CA TYR A 27 2.56 -4.05 2.85
C TYR A 27 3.37 -2.88 3.38
N PHE A 28 2.76 -1.97 4.16
CA PHE A 28 3.47 -0.90 4.85
C PHE A 28 4.57 -1.45 5.76
N LEU A 29 4.25 -2.45 6.60
CA LEU A 29 5.24 -3.09 7.48
C LEU A 29 6.37 -3.71 6.67
N GLY A 30 6.07 -4.48 5.62
CA GLY A 30 7.07 -5.08 4.75
C GLY A 30 8.02 -4.05 4.15
N LEU A 31 7.50 -2.93 3.66
CA LEU A 31 8.32 -1.82 3.16
C LEU A 31 9.12 -1.12 4.27
N LEU A 32 8.57 -0.98 5.48
CA LEU A 32 9.25 -0.41 6.63
C LEU A 32 10.52 -1.20 6.98
N PHE A 33 10.43 -2.53 6.95
CA PHE A 33 11.59 -3.40 7.14
C PHE A 33 12.57 -3.33 5.97
N ALA A 34 12.06 -3.32 4.74
CA ALA A 34 12.90 -3.36 3.54
C ALA A 34 13.71 -2.07 3.32
N VAL A 35 13.16 -0.90 3.67
CA VAL A 35 13.75 0.40 3.33
C VAL A 35 14.30 1.13 4.57
N PRO A 36 13.49 1.87 5.36
CA PRO A 36 14.03 2.75 6.40
C PRO A 36 14.78 2.00 7.50
N LEU A 37 14.29 0.83 7.91
CA LEU A 37 14.93 0.03 8.95
C LEU A 37 16.27 -0.56 8.47
N ARG A 38 16.33 -1.04 7.22
CA ARG A 38 17.55 -1.52 6.57
C ARG A 38 18.60 -0.41 6.45
N ILE A 39 18.17 0.81 6.10
CA ILE A 39 19.01 2.01 6.08
C ILE A 39 19.62 2.24 7.46
N MET A 40 18.81 2.35 8.52
CA MET A 40 19.28 2.61 9.89
C MET A 40 20.26 1.54 10.40
N MET A 41 20.01 0.26 10.11
CA MET A 41 20.93 -0.83 10.46
C MET A 41 22.29 -0.68 9.76
N THR A 42 22.28 -0.38 8.46
CA THR A 42 23.51 -0.25 7.68
C THR A 42 24.34 0.96 8.10
N PHE A 43 23.71 2.09 8.43
CA PHE A 43 24.41 3.30 8.87
C PHE A 43 25.03 3.17 10.27
N THR A 44 24.53 2.25 11.09
CA THR A 44 25.04 2.00 12.45
C THR A 44 26.29 1.10 12.42
N ASP A 45 26.43 0.24 11.40
CA ASP A 45 27.58 -0.66 11.26
C ASP A 45 28.74 0.05 10.54
N GLN A 46 29.76 0.42 11.31
CA GLN A 46 30.94 1.14 10.81
C GLN A 46 31.79 0.31 9.83
N ASN A 47 31.68 -1.03 9.86
CA ASN A 47 32.45 -1.93 9.00
C ASN A 47 31.86 -2.09 7.59
N PHE A 48 30.56 -1.87 7.42
CA PHE A 48 29.87 -1.99 6.13
C PHE A 48 30.18 -0.84 5.15
N ARG A 49 30.75 0.27 5.63
CA ARG A 49 31.09 1.44 4.81
C ARG A 49 32.18 1.18 3.76
N TYR A 50 32.96 0.11 3.90
CA TYR A 50 34.13 -0.13 3.05
C TYR A 50 33.87 -0.95 1.79
N PHE A 51 32.72 -1.63 1.66
CA PHE A 51 32.57 -2.71 0.65
C PHE A 51 31.54 -2.50 -0.46
N THR A 52 30.68 -1.48 -0.39
CA THR A 52 29.66 -1.28 -1.44
C THR A 52 29.33 0.19 -1.65
N PRO A 53 29.61 0.78 -2.85
CA PRO A 53 29.09 2.09 -3.20
C PRO A 53 27.55 2.01 -3.27
N ILE A 54 26.88 2.79 -2.44
CA ILE A 54 25.42 2.85 -2.39
C ILE A 54 24.99 3.87 -3.44
N GLU A 55 24.51 3.41 -4.60
CA GLU A 55 24.12 4.31 -5.71
C GLU A 55 22.69 4.89 -5.56
N SER A 56 21.85 4.33 -4.69
CA SER A 56 20.48 4.83 -4.45
C SER A 56 19.88 4.26 -3.17
N LEU A 57 19.20 5.11 -2.39
CA LEU A 57 18.46 4.75 -1.16
C LEU A 57 17.42 3.64 -1.37
N PHE A 58 16.96 3.42 -2.60
CA PHE A 58 15.97 2.39 -2.94
C PHE A 58 16.58 1.01 -3.28
N LYS A 59 17.91 0.89 -3.42
CA LYS A 59 18.56 -0.42 -3.67
C LYS A 59 18.73 -1.27 -2.39
N PHE A 60 18.37 -0.74 -1.22
CA PHE A 60 18.34 -1.51 0.02
C PHE A 60 17.28 -2.61 -0.06
N ASP A 61 17.72 -3.88 -0.05
CA ASP A 61 16.87 -5.08 -0.09
C ASP A 61 15.94 -5.20 -1.33
N PHE A 62 16.52 -5.03 -2.52
CA PHE A 62 15.81 -5.09 -3.80
C PHE A 62 14.95 -6.36 -4.00
N GLY A 63 15.39 -7.50 -3.45
CA GLY A 63 14.64 -8.76 -3.55
C GLY A 63 13.28 -8.70 -2.84
N LEU A 64 13.27 -8.26 -1.58
CA LEU A 64 12.04 -8.13 -0.78
C LEU A 64 11.11 -7.08 -1.41
N GLN A 65 11.64 -5.93 -1.82
CA GLN A 65 10.84 -4.88 -2.47
C GLN A 65 10.15 -5.34 -3.75
N ILE A 66 10.86 -6.04 -4.65
CA ILE A 66 10.27 -6.58 -5.88
C ILE A 66 9.10 -7.52 -5.56
N ILE A 67 9.31 -8.43 -4.60
CA ILE A 67 8.27 -9.40 -4.23
C ILE A 67 7.03 -8.65 -3.75
N LEU A 68 7.19 -7.62 -2.91
CA LEU A 68 6.05 -6.82 -2.44
C LEU A 68 5.38 -6.03 -3.57
N PHE A 69 6.15 -5.36 -4.42
CA PHE A 69 5.62 -4.54 -5.52
C PHE A 69 4.89 -5.35 -6.58
N VAL A 70 5.24 -6.62 -6.77
CA VAL A 70 4.52 -7.50 -7.71
C VAL A 70 3.35 -8.20 -7.01
N SER A 71 3.57 -8.80 -5.85
CA SER A 71 2.56 -9.63 -5.19
C SER A 71 1.41 -8.83 -4.60
N VAL A 72 1.67 -7.69 -3.96
CA VAL A 72 0.65 -6.93 -3.22
C VAL A 72 -0.41 -6.34 -4.15
N PRO A 73 -0.09 -5.71 -5.29
CA PRO A 73 -1.12 -5.23 -6.22
C PRO A 73 -2.02 -6.34 -6.75
N VAL A 74 -1.44 -7.51 -7.05
CA VAL A 74 -2.19 -8.68 -7.51
C VAL A 74 -3.15 -9.15 -6.41
N LEU A 75 -2.67 -9.29 -5.17
CA LEU A 75 -3.51 -9.69 -4.04
C LEU A 75 -4.63 -8.68 -3.80
N ILE A 76 -4.34 -7.39 -3.74
CA ILE A 76 -5.34 -6.34 -3.56
C ILE A 76 -6.41 -6.39 -4.65
N ALA A 77 -6.03 -6.54 -5.92
CA ALA A 77 -6.97 -6.66 -7.03
C ALA A 77 -7.87 -7.89 -6.88
N VAL A 78 -7.29 -9.07 -6.59
CA VAL A 78 -8.04 -10.32 -6.41
C VAL A 78 -9.05 -10.20 -5.26
N PHE A 79 -8.63 -9.65 -4.11
CA PHE A 79 -9.52 -9.52 -2.95
C PHE A 79 -10.59 -8.45 -3.14
N LEU A 80 -10.26 -7.32 -3.78
CA LEU A 80 -11.24 -6.26 -4.07
C LEU A 80 -12.30 -6.73 -5.05
N PHE A 81 -11.92 -7.42 -6.13
CA PHE A 81 -12.84 -7.88 -7.16
C PHE A 81 -13.39 -9.29 -6.93
N ARG A 82 -13.12 -9.88 -5.76
CA ARG A 82 -13.66 -11.18 -5.35
C ARG A 82 -15.19 -11.24 -5.44
N PHE A 83 -15.88 -10.11 -5.26
CA PHE A 83 -17.32 -10.04 -5.36
C PHE A 83 -17.89 -10.47 -6.73
N LEU A 84 -17.09 -10.37 -7.80
CA LEU A 84 -17.49 -10.83 -9.14
C LEU A 84 -17.60 -12.37 -9.21
N HIS A 85 -16.90 -13.07 -8.32
CA HIS A 85 -16.80 -14.53 -8.31
C HIS A 85 -17.65 -15.18 -7.21
N VAL A 86 -18.10 -14.42 -6.21
CA VAL A 86 -18.84 -14.93 -5.05
C VAL A 86 -20.30 -14.49 -5.11
N LYS A 87 -21.22 -15.45 -5.27
CA LYS A 87 -22.68 -15.20 -5.41
C LYS A 87 -23.24 -14.27 -4.34
N GLN A 88 -22.95 -14.54 -3.07
CA GLN A 88 -23.45 -13.74 -1.94
C GLN A 88 -23.06 -12.25 -2.03
N ALA A 89 -21.81 -11.99 -2.45
CA ALA A 89 -21.32 -10.63 -2.60
C ALA A 89 -21.87 -9.96 -3.88
N ALA A 90 -22.05 -10.73 -4.95
CA ALA A 90 -22.69 -10.26 -6.18
C ALA A 90 -24.16 -9.88 -5.93
N ASP A 91 -24.92 -10.68 -5.18
CA ASP A 91 -26.31 -10.41 -4.82
C ASP A 91 -26.45 -9.13 -3.98
N LEU A 92 -25.55 -8.94 -3.01
CA LEU A 92 -25.45 -7.67 -2.27
C LEU A 92 -25.20 -6.49 -3.22
N MET A 93 -24.31 -6.65 -4.21
CA MET A 93 -23.97 -5.57 -5.13
C MET A 93 -25.04 -5.31 -6.19
N HIS A 94 -25.85 -6.31 -6.52
CA HIS A 94 -27.02 -6.16 -7.38
C HIS A 94 -28.23 -5.55 -6.66
N SER A 95 -28.36 -5.73 -5.35
CA SER A 95 -29.42 -5.09 -4.56
C SER A 95 -29.12 -3.62 -4.23
N MET A 96 -27.88 -3.17 -4.38
CA MET A 96 -27.53 -1.77 -4.15
C MET A 96 -28.08 -0.85 -5.26
N PRO A 97 -28.69 0.30 -4.91
CA PRO A 97 -29.19 1.28 -5.88
C PRO A 97 -28.07 2.14 -6.50
N VAL A 98 -26.93 1.53 -6.86
CA VAL A 98 -25.73 2.19 -7.40
C VAL A 98 -25.41 1.63 -8.77
N LYS A 99 -25.02 2.50 -9.72
CA LYS A 99 -24.57 2.06 -11.06
C LYS A 99 -23.32 1.19 -10.96
N ARG A 100 -23.27 0.11 -11.76
CA ARG A 100 -22.13 -0.83 -11.80
C ARG A 100 -20.79 -0.15 -12.11
N GLU A 101 -20.81 0.82 -13.02
CA GLU A 101 -19.64 1.66 -13.35
C GLU A 101 -19.07 2.39 -12.14
N LYS A 102 -19.94 3.00 -11.31
CA LYS A 102 -19.51 3.69 -10.08
C LYS A 102 -18.89 2.72 -9.07
N ILE A 103 -19.46 1.52 -8.96
CA ILE A 103 -18.90 0.46 -8.10
C ILE A 103 -17.50 0.10 -8.58
N TYR A 104 -17.32 -0.16 -9.88
CA TYR A 104 -16.01 -0.46 -10.44
C TYR A 104 -14.98 0.63 -10.13
N HIS A 105 -15.28 1.89 -10.44
CA HIS A 105 -14.35 3.00 -10.16
C HIS A 105 -14.06 3.17 -8.67
N PHE A 106 -15.07 3.00 -7.81
CA PHE A 106 -14.86 3.05 -6.36
C PHE A 106 -13.86 2.00 -5.89
N TYR A 107 -14.02 0.73 -6.30
CA TYR A 107 -13.11 -0.34 -5.92
C TYR A 107 -11.71 -0.13 -6.51
N THR A 108 -11.60 0.28 -7.77
CA THR A 108 -10.30 0.56 -8.43
C THR A 108 -9.55 1.70 -7.74
N ILE A 109 -10.20 2.84 -7.51
CA ILE A 109 -9.58 4.00 -6.83
C ILE A 109 -9.20 3.62 -5.40
N THR A 110 -10.06 2.90 -4.69
CA THR A 110 -9.78 2.47 -3.32
C THR A 110 -8.57 1.53 -3.28
N GLY A 111 -8.45 0.58 -4.21
CA GLY A 111 -7.28 -0.28 -4.32
C GLY A 111 -6.00 0.48 -4.62
N LEU A 112 -6.04 1.46 -5.53
CA LEU A 112 -4.91 2.33 -5.81
C LEU A 112 -4.49 3.13 -4.56
N LEU A 113 -5.44 3.66 -3.80
CA LEU A 113 -5.15 4.37 -2.54
C LEU A 113 -4.47 3.44 -1.53
N TYR A 114 -4.95 2.20 -1.38
CA TYR A 114 -4.33 1.22 -0.48
C TYR A 114 -2.92 0.80 -0.90
N LEU A 115 -2.54 0.97 -2.16
CA LEU A 115 -1.17 0.76 -2.66
C LEU A 115 -0.29 2.01 -2.47
N ILE A 116 -0.81 3.18 -2.82
CA ILE A 116 -0.04 4.43 -2.86
C ILE A 116 0.23 4.96 -1.44
N ILE A 117 -0.75 4.91 -0.54
CA ILE A 117 -0.63 5.47 0.81
C ILE A 117 0.57 4.86 1.57
N PRO A 118 0.74 3.53 1.64
CA PRO A 118 1.91 2.92 2.27
C PRO A 118 3.24 3.42 1.70
N VAL A 119 3.35 3.52 0.37
CA VAL A 119 4.58 3.97 -0.30
C VAL A 119 4.89 5.43 0.05
N LEU A 120 3.87 6.30 0.05
CA LEU A 120 4.04 7.70 0.44
C LEU A 120 4.47 7.85 1.91
N LEU A 121 3.89 7.06 2.81
CA LEU A 121 4.29 7.06 4.22
C LEU A 121 5.75 6.62 4.39
N ILE A 122 6.19 5.59 3.67
CA ILE A 122 7.58 5.13 3.69
C ILE A 122 8.53 6.17 3.10
N ALA A 123 8.14 6.84 2.01
CA ALA A 123 8.92 7.94 1.44
C ALA A 123 9.09 9.10 2.44
N LEU A 124 8.02 9.48 3.16
CA LEU A 124 8.08 10.49 4.21
C LEU A 124 8.99 10.08 5.37
N ILE A 125 8.87 8.84 5.86
CA ILE A 125 9.72 8.32 6.94
C ILE A 125 11.18 8.31 6.51
N THR A 126 11.47 7.83 5.30
CA THR A 126 12.84 7.73 4.77
C THR A 126 13.44 9.12 4.56
N SER A 127 12.66 10.09 4.09
CA SER A 127 13.08 11.50 3.97
C SER A 127 13.41 12.11 5.34
N GLY A 128 12.59 11.82 6.37
CA GLY A 128 12.88 12.23 7.74
C GLY A 128 14.19 11.64 8.27
N ILE A 129 14.43 10.35 8.05
CA ILE A 129 15.70 9.68 8.41
C ILE A 129 16.87 10.32 7.67
N HIS A 130 16.74 10.60 6.37
CA HIS A 130 17.77 11.25 5.57
C HIS A 130 18.20 12.59 6.17
N GLY A 131 17.23 13.43 6.53
CA GLY A 131 17.50 14.71 7.18
C GLY A 131 18.13 14.60 8.57
N LEU A 132 17.73 13.60 9.37
CA LEU A 132 18.28 13.38 10.71
C LEU A 132 19.74 12.88 10.70
N TYR A 133 20.08 12.00 9.77
CA TYR A 133 21.42 11.41 9.68
C TYR A 133 22.39 12.20 8.79
N GLN A 134 21.98 13.37 8.25
CA GLN A 134 22.77 14.20 7.33
C GLN A 134 23.43 13.36 6.23
N LEU A 135 22.61 12.54 5.57
CA LEU A 135 23.07 11.63 4.53
C LEU A 135 23.54 12.35 3.25
N ASP A 136 23.38 13.67 3.19
CA ASP A 136 23.91 14.57 2.14
C ASP A 136 25.42 14.44 1.92
N LEU A 137 26.17 13.89 2.89
CA LEU A 137 27.61 13.64 2.75
C LEU A 137 27.96 12.32 2.03
N TYR A 138 26.97 11.45 1.81
CA TYR A 138 27.16 10.12 1.22
C TYR A 138 26.48 9.96 -0.15
N PHE A 139 25.73 10.97 -0.61
CA PHE A 139 25.03 11.02 -1.90
C PHE A 139 25.18 12.37 -2.57
#